data_AF-A0A938T7X4-F1
#
_entry.id   AF-A0A938T7X4-F1
#
_cell.length_a   1.000
_cell.length_b   1.000
_cell.length_c   1.000
_cell.angle_alpha   90.00
_cell.angle_beta   90.00
_cell.angle_gamma   90.00
#
_symmetry.space_group_name_H-M   'P 1'
#
loop_
_entity.id
_entity.type
_entity.pdbx_description
1 polymer ?
#
loop_
_entity_poly.entity_id
_entity_poly.type
_entity_poly.pdbx_seq_one_letter_code
_entity_poly.pdbx_strand_id
1 'polypeptide(L)'
;MFTFRLEPEVIRIKNAGKNAVQNNCERCHNYLWDYIKSCRNLELTANTRETPDYYKRYCWDCHIEVPHSSVSSLSSFPYAKIPY
;
A
#
# COMPACT_ATOMS: atom_id res chain seq x y z
N MET A 1 19.18 -16.11 6.47
CA MET A 1 20.36 -16.09 5.59
C MET A 1 19.85 -16.44 4.19
N PHE A 2 19.86 -15.50 3.23
CA PHE A 2 19.18 -15.64 1.92
C PHE A 2 19.80 -16.70 0.99
N THR A 3 21.11 -16.94 1.11
CA THR A 3 21.86 -17.87 0.25
C THR A 3 21.40 -19.33 0.36
N PHE A 4 20.86 -19.71 1.51
CA PHE A 4 20.40 -21.08 1.76
C PHE A 4 18.88 -21.25 1.65
N ARG A 5 18.15 -20.23 1.19
CA ARG A 5 16.66 -20.21 1.16
C ARG A 5 16.02 -20.57 2.51
N LEU A 6 16.68 -20.21 3.60
CA LEU A 6 16.20 -20.43 4.97
C LEU A 6 15.34 -19.25 5.46
N GLU A 7 15.09 -18.26 4.61
CA GLU A 7 14.16 -17.18 4.88
C GLU A 7 12.73 -17.70 5.07
N PRO A 8 11.95 -17.06 5.96
CA PRO A 8 10.52 -17.36 6.07
C PRO A 8 9.84 -17.20 4.72
N GLU A 9 8.94 -18.12 4.36
CA GLU A 9 8.18 -18.05 3.12
C GLU A 9 7.33 -16.76 3.04
N VAL A 10 6.95 -16.21 4.19
CA VAL A 10 6.20 -14.96 4.34
C VAL A 10 7.10 -13.88 4.94
N ILE A 11 7.54 -12.94 4.12
CA ILE A 11 8.33 -11.78 4.55
C ILE A 11 7.38 -10.61 4.83
N ARG A 12 7.29 -10.17 6.09
CA ARG A 12 6.44 -9.03 6.49
C ARG A 12 7.18 -7.70 6.33
N ILE A 13 6.53 -6.75 5.67
CA ILE A 13 7.07 -5.42 5.45
C ILE A 13 7.16 -4.62 6.77
N LYS A 14 8.33 -4.01 7.03
CA LYS A 14 8.54 -3.11 8.18
C LYS A 14 7.83 -1.77 7.94
N ASN A 15 7.57 -1.01 9.00
CA ASN A 15 6.88 0.30 8.90
C ASN A 15 7.55 1.27 7.91
N ALA A 16 8.89 1.33 7.88
CA ALA A 16 9.62 2.15 6.90
C ALA A 16 9.33 1.73 5.46
N GLY A 17 9.24 0.42 5.20
CA GLY A 17 8.86 -0.11 3.89
C GLY A 17 7.41 0.20 3.54
N LYS A 18 6.49 0.08 4.50
CA LYS A 18 5.08 0.44 4.30
C LYS A 18 4.96 1.88 3.81
N ASN A 19 5.60 2.83 4.51
CA ASN A 19 5.56 4.23 4.11
C ASN A 19 6.17 4.46 2.70
N ALA A 20 7.25 3.76 2.37
CA ALA A 20 7.85 3.85 1.04
C ALA A 20 6.92 3.32 -0.07
N VAL A 21 6.26 2.18 0.14
CA VAL A 21 5.30 1.61 -0.82
C VAL A 21 4.08 2.52 -0.96
N GLN A 22 3.54 3.05 0.15
CA GLN A 22 2.42 3.99 0.13
C GLN A 22 2.74 5.24 -0.71
N ASN A 23 3.89 5.86 -0.45
CA ASN A 23 4.35 7.01 -1.23
C ASN A 23 4.53 6.68 -2.71
N ASN A 24 4.96 5.46 -3.05
CA ASN A 24 5.05 5.03 -4.45
C ASN A 24 3.67 4.89 -5.10
N CYS A 25 2.68 4.32 -4.39
CA CYS A 25 1.30 4.25 -4.86
C CYS A 25 0.74 5.65 -5.11
N GLU A 26 0.89 6.56 -4.16
CA GLU A 26 0.41 7.95 -4.27
C GLU A 26 1.08 8.70 -5.41
N ARG A 27 2.40 8.52 -5.59
CA ARG A 27 3.16 9.18 -6.65
C ARG A 27 2.71 8.74 -8.05
N CYS A 28 2.52 7.44 -8.26
CA CYS A 28 2.13 6.93 -9.58
C CYS A 28 0.64 7.14 -9.88
N HIS A 29 -0.22 7.17 -8.86
CA HIS A 29 -1.66 7.39 -9.00
C HIS A 29 -2.09 8.82 -8.63
N ASN A 30 -1.18 9.79 -8.72
CA ASN A 30 -1.37 11.17 -8.27
C ASN A 30 -2.63 11.83 -8.85
N TYR A 31 -2.94 11.63 -10.14
CA TYR A 31 -4.13 12.21 -10.77
C TYR A 31 -5.44 11.76 -10.11
N LEU A 32 -5.54 10.47 -9.76
CA LEU A 32 -6.71 9.93 -9.05
C LEU A 32 -6.77 10.47 -7.62
N TRP A 33 -5.62 10.56 -6.96
CA TRP A 33 -5.50 11.12 -5.61
C TRP A 33 -5.91 12.59 -5.57
N ASP A 34 -5.47 13.40 -6.52
CA ASP A 34 -5.80 14.81 -6.60
C ASP A 34 -7.29 15.02 -6.94
N TYR A 35 -7.84 14.18 -7.82
CA TYR A 35 -9.28 14.15 -8.09
C TYR A 35 -10.08 13.81 -6.82
N ILE A 36 -9.74 12.72 -6.12
CA ILE A 36 -10.41 12.33 -4.87
C ILE A 36 -10.29 13.43 -3.82
N LYS A 37 -9.13 14.07 -3.66
CA LYS A 37 -8.94 15.21 -2.74
C LYS A 37 -9.84 16.39 -3.13
N SER A 38 -9.97 16.69 -4.42
CA SER A 38 -10.83 17.78 -4.90
C SER A 38 -12.33 17.48 -4.69
N CYS A 39 -12.79 16.26 -4.99
CA CYS A 39 -14.16 15.81 -4.71
C CYS A 39 -14.45 15.78 -3.22
N ARG A 40 -13.47 15.38 -2.40
CA ARG A 40 -13.59 15.34 -0.94
C ARG A 40 -13.65 16.73 -0.33
N ASN A 41 -12.96 17.73 -0.89
CA ASN A 41 -13.13 19.12 -0.48
C ASN A 41 -14.56 19.63 -0.71
N LEU A 42 -15.26 19.10 -1.72
CA LEU A 42 -16.70 19.35 -1.94
C LEU A 42 -17.59 18.61 -0.92
N GLU A 43 -17.26 17.39 -0.52
CA GLU A 43 -18.03 16.63 0.48
C GLU A 43 -17.79 17.09 1.93
N LEU A 44 -16.58 17.57 2.26
CA LEU A 44 -16.24 18.11 3.58
C LEU A 44 -17.02 19.40 3.91
N THR A 45 -17.47 20.15 2.90
CA THR A 45 -18.41 21.27 3.09
C THR A 45 -19.86 20.82 3.35
N ALA A 46 -20.21 19.56 3.06
CA ALA A 46 -21.60 19.14 2.97
C ALA A 46 -22.13 18.36 4.18
N ASN A 47 -21.39 17.43 4.81
CA ASN A 47 -21.76 16.76 6.08
C ASN A 47 -20.90 15.50 6.33
N THR A 48 -19.65 15.60 6.78
CA THR A 48 -19.05 14.40 7.39
C THR A 48 -17.95 14.76 8.36
N ARG A 49 -18.24 14.45 9.64
CA ARG A 49 -17.27 14.27 10.71
C ARG A 49 -16.04 13.57 10.15
N GLU A 50 -14.89 14.19 10.37
CA GLU A 50 -13.58 13.58 10.27
C GLU A 50 -13.65 12.19 10.88
N THR A 51 -13.64 11.14 10.05
CA THR A 51 -13.35 9.79 10.52
C THR A 51 -11.83 9.68 10.50
N PRO A 52 -11.14 9.80 11.65
CA PRO A 52 -9.68 9.85 11.71
C PRO A 52 -9.01 8.54 11.25
N ASP A 53 -9.79 7.47 11.08
CA ASP A 53 -9.28 6.16 10.67
C ASP A 53 -9.06 5.99 9.17
N TYR A 54 -9.69 6.80 8.30
CA TYR A 54 -9.46 6.65 6.86
C TYR A 54 -8.06 7.15 6.45
N TYR A 55 -7.52 8.14 7.17
CA TYR A 55 -6.16 8.65 6.96
C TYR A 55 -5.05 7.67 7.38
N LYS A 56 -5.40 6.59 8.08
CA LYS A 56 -4.44 5.58 8.56
C LYS A 56 -4.41 4.33 7.67
N ARG A 57 -5.23 4.26 6.62
CA ARG A 57 -5.31 3.10 5.74
C ARG A 57 -4.29 3.21 4.61
N TYR A 58 -3.67 2.08 4.29
CA TYR A 58 -2.80 1.95 3.12
C TYR A 58 -3.63 1.59 1.89
N CYS A 59 -3.13 1.93 0.70
CA CYS A 59 -3.81 1.62 -0.57
C CYS A 59 -4.19 0.13 -0.66
N TRP A 60 -3.29 -0.75 -0.22
CA TRP A 60 -3.44 -2.19 -0.29
C TRP A 60 -4.30 -2.80 0.82
N ASP A 61 -4.80 -2.01 1.78
CA ASP A 61 -5.80 -2.48 2.73
C ASP A 61 -7.13 -2.80 2.02
N CYS A 62 -7.42 -2.07 0.93
CA CYS A 62 -8.54 -2.36 0.02
C CYS A 62 -8.08 -3.09 -1.24
N HIS A 63 -6.92 -2.72 -1.81
CA HIS A 63 -6.33 -3.42 -2.96
C HIS A 63 -5.61 -4.70 -2.52
N ILE A 64 -6.37 -5.69 -2.03
CA ILE A 64 -5.82 -6.90 -1.41
C ILE A 64 -4.95 -7.76 -2.33
N GLU A 65 -5.14 -7.63 -3.64
CA GLU A 65 -4.42 -8.41 -4.65
C GLU A 65 -3.03 -7.84 -4.96
N VAL A 66 -2.71 -6.63 -4.50
CA VAL A 66 -1.35 -6.09 -4.66
C VAL A 66 -0.40 -6.69 -3.61
N PRO A 67 0.90 -6.82 -3.94
CA PRO A 67 1.89 -7.37 -3.01
C PRO A 67 1.88 -6.67 -1.64
N HIS A 68 2.17 -7.44 -0.59
CA HIS A 68 2.22 -7.00 0.81
C HIS A 68 0.86 -6.76 1.49
N SER A 69 -0.25 -7.09 0.83
CA SER A 69 -1.56 -7.26 1.46
C SER A 69 -1.83 -8.74 1.76
N SER A 70 -2.92 -9.33 1.24
CA SER A 70 -3.24 -10.75 1.43
C SER A 70 -2.29 -11.67 0.66
N VAL A 71 -1.67 -11.17 -0.40
CA VAL A 71 -0.67 -11.90 -1.19
C VAL A 71 0.74 -11.57 -0.68
N SER A 72 1.33 -12.51 0.08
CA SER A 72 2.58 -12.27 0.83
C SER A 72 3.60 -13.41 0.79
N SER A 73 3.35 -14.50 0.06
CA SER A 73 4.31 -15.59 -0.07
C SER A 73 5.31 -15.35 -1.21
N LEU A 74 6.53 -15.87 -1.04
CA LEU A 74 7.56 -15.91 -2.09
C LEU A 74 7.09 -16.69 -3.33
N SER A 75 6.22 -17.69 -3.14
CA SER A 75 5.62 -18.50 -4.20
C SER A 75 4.54 -17.78 -5.01
N SER A 76 3.89 -16.74 -4.46
CA SER A 76 2.89 -15.95 -5.19
C SER A 76 3.47 -15.03 -6.25
N PHE A 77 4.75 -14.66 -6.14
CA PHE A 77 5.43 -13.76 -7.10
C PHE A 77 6.85 -14.26 -7.45
N PRO A 78 6.97 -15.38 -8.19
CA PRO A 78 8.27 -16.01 -8.48
C PRO A 78 9.20 -15.13 -9.34
N TYR A 79 8.68 -14.10 -10.01
CA TYR A 79 9.43 -13.19 -10.88
C TYR A 79 9.45 -11.74 -10.37
N ALA A 80 9.23 -11.52 -9.07
CA ALA A 80 9.33 -10.18 -8.50
C ALA A 80 10.73 -9.58 -8.79
N LYS A 81 10.78 -8.45 -9.50
CA LYS A 81 12.02 -7.69 -9.69
C LYS A 81 12.40 -7.03 -8.37
N ILE A 82 13.21 -7.72 -7.58
CA ILE A 82 13.84 -7.15 -6.39
C ILE A 82 14.99 -6.23 -6.82
N PRO A 83 15.07 -5.00 -6.28
CA PRO A 83 16.23 -4.15 -6.50
C PRO A 83 17.48 -4.82 -5.91
N TYR A 84 18.56 -4.81 -6.69
CA TYR A 84 19.90 -5.32 -6.35
C TYR A 84 20.61 -4.42 -5.34
#